data_AF-A0AAU6Z6U1-F1
#
_entry.id   AF-A0AAU6Z6U1-F1
#
_cell.length_a   1.000
_cell.length_b   1.000
_cell.length_c   1.000
_cell.angle_alpha   90.00
_cell.angle_beta   90.00
_cell.angle_gamma   90.00
#
_symmetry.space_group_name_H-M   'P 1'
#
loop_
_entity.id
_entity.type
_entity.pdbx_description
1 polymer ?
#
loop_
_entity_poly.entity_id
_entity_poly.type
_entity_poly.pdbx_seq_one_letter_code
_entity_poly.pdbx_strand_id
1 'polypeptide(L)'
;MACIALASCVQPEGHTSEGTAVPSGAPVDAAVQQRVKNGCVDQLEAQAAAATPAPGLLHPQKASLARVAFLGDARQIELPGGATGYELGIEFVYKLGHDDPRTGKKLCRINLVDSSVEWKSLK
;
A
#
# COMPACT_ATOMS: atom_id res chain seq x y z
N MET A 1 -60.17 -6.78 -30.42
CA MET A 1 -59.13 -6.12 -31.23
C MET A 1 -57.81 -6.70 -30.78
N ALA A 2 -57.18 -7.48 -31.65
CA ALA A 2 -55.96 -8.24 -31.38
C ALA A 2 -54.75 -7.55 -32.00
N CYS A 3 -53.58 -7.70 -31.40
CA CYS A 3 -52.29 -7.78 -32.08
C CYS A 3 -51.34 -8.69 -31.28
N ILE A 4 -50.51 -9.40 -32.03
CA ILE A 4 -49.80 -10.65 -31.72
C ILE A 4 -48.28 -10.38 -31.82
N ALA A 5 -47.53 -10.87 -30.82
CA ALA A 5 -46.21 -11.51 -30.84
C ALA A 5 -44.94 -10.88 -31.49
N LEU A 6 -43.82 -11.10 -30.77
CA LEU A 6 -42.43 -11.38 -31.22
C LEU A 6 -41.61 -10.23 -31.85
N ALA A 7 -40.53 -9.81 -31.18
CA ALA A 7 -39.16 -9.88 -31.71
C ALA A 7 -38.16 -9.12 -30.81
N SER A 8 -37.16 -9.87 -30.35
CA SER A 8 -35.80 -9.47 -29.97
C SER A 8 -35.40 -8.00 -30.11
N CYS A 9 -35.17 -7.34 -28.97
CA CYS A 9 -34.13 -6.30 -28.90
C CYS A 9 -32.88 -6.95 -28.30
N VAL A 10 -32.12 -7.64 -29.15
CA VAL A 10 -30.68 -7.84 -28.91
C VAL A 10 -29.99 -6.54 -29.33
N GLN A 11 -29.37 -5.86 -28.37
CA GLN A 11 -28.30 -4.91 -28.69
C GLN A 11 -26.97 -5.60 -28.38
N PRO A 12 -26.10 -5.80 -29.37
CA PRO A 12 -24.75 -6.28 -29.15
C PRO A 12 -23.85 -5.13 -28.67
N GLU A 13 -22.94 -5.45 -27.76
CA GLU A 13 -21.62 -4.85 -27.63
C GLU A 13 -21.53 -3.35 -27.29
N GLY A 14 -21.36 -3.12 -26.00
CA GLY A 14 -20.77 -1.92 -25.44
C GLY A 14 -20.21 -2.24 -24.07
N HIS A 15 -19.18 -3.10 -24.01
CA HIS A 15 -18.22 -3.07 -22.90
C HIS A 15 -17.55 -1.69 -22.93
N THR A 16 -18.23 -0.67 -22.42
CA THR A 16 -17.52 0.43 -21.80
C THR A 16 -17.17 -0.10 -20.43
N SER A 17 -16.08 -0.86 -20.38
CA SER A 17 -15.19 -0.76 -19.24
C SER A 17 -14.92 0.73 -19.10
N GLU A 18 -15.69 1.40 -18.25
CA GLU A 18 -15.24 2.62 -17.62
C GLU A 18 -13.97 2.19 -16.88
N GLY A 19 -12.86 2.23 -17.62
CA GLY A 19 -11.57 2.52 -17.05
C GLY A 19 -11.81 3.82 -16.32
N THR A 20 -12.19 3.67 -15.05
CA THR A 20 -12.19 4.74 -14.07
C THR A 20 -10.74 5.11 -14.02
N ALA A 21 -10.35 6.03 -14.90
CA ALA A 21 -9.08 6.72 -14.86
C ALA A 21 -9.13 7.41 -13.52
N VAL A 22 -8.57 6.71 -12.55
CA VAL A 22 -8.47 7.16 -11.18
C VAL A 22 -7.84 8.55 -11.28
N PRO A 23 -8.56 9.62 -10.92
CA PRO A 23 -8.02 10.96 -11.04
C PRO A 23 -6.79 11.03 -10.12
N SER A 24 -5.61 10.85 -10.71
CA SER A 24 -4.32 11.01 -10.04
C SER A 24 -4.23 12.45 -9.55
N GLY A 25 -4.63 12.67 -8.30
CA GLY A 25 -4.73 14.00 -7.71
C GLY A 25 -5.97 14.25 -6.85
N ALA A 26 -6.95 13.34 -6.82
CA ALA A 26 -8.03 13.44 -5.84
C ALA A 26 -7.46 13.17 -4.43
N PRO A 27 -7.85 13.97 -3.43
CA PRO A 27 -7.46 13.72 -2.05
C PRO A 27 -7.97 12.34 -1.64
N VAL A 28 -7.06 11.49 -1.16
CA VAL A 28 -7.40 10.16 -0.65
C VAL A 28 -8.28 10.34 0.58
N ASP A 29 -9.40 9.61 0.63
CA ASP A 29 -10.34 9.67 1.74
C ASP A 29 -9.64 9.36 3.08
N ALA A 30 -10.04 10.04 4.15
CA ALA A 30 -9.40 9.90 5.47
C ALA A 30 -9.43 8.46 5.99
N ALA A 31 -10.50 7.70 5.72
CA ALA A 31 -10.57 6.29 6.09
C ALA A 31 -9.56 5.44 5.32
N VAL A 32 -9.41 5.70 4.02
CA VAL A 32 -8.43 5.02 3.17
C VAL A 32 -7.01 5.38 3.62
N GLN A 33 -6.76 6.65 3.91
CA GLN A 33 -5.47 7.12 4.39
C GLN A 33 -5.06 6.43 5.71
N GLN A 34 -5.98 6.24 6.65
CA GLN A 34 -5.72 5.50 7.88
C GLN A 34 -5.42 4.02 7.60
N ARG A 35 -6.13 3.37 6.68
CA ARG A 35 -5.85 1.98 6.29
C ARG A 35 -4.47 1.82 5.66
N VAL A 36 -4.07 2.76 4.80
CA VAL A 36 -2.73 2.80 4.21
C VAL A 36 -1.67 2.97 5.29
N LYS A 37 -1.84 3.94 6.21
CA LYS A 37 -0.93 4.16 7.33
C LYS A 37 -0.76 2.89 8.17
N ASN A 38 -1.86 2.26 8.55
CA ASN A 38 -1.84 1.05 9.37
C ASN A 38 -1.17 -0.12 8.64
N GLY A 39 -1.51 -0.35 7.37
CA GLY A 39 -0.90 -1.43 6.58
C GLY A 39 0.61 -1.25 6.37
N CYS A 40 1.06 -0.01 6.17
CA CYS A 40 2.48 0.27 6.06
C CYS A 40 3.22 0.09 7.40
N VAL A 41 2.62 0.51 8.52
CA VAL A 41 3.21 0.34 9.86
C VAL A 41 3.29 -1.14 10.23
N ASP A 42 2.21 -1.90 10.02
CA ASP A 42 2.16 -3.35 10.29
C ASP A 42 3.27 -4.11 9.54
N GLN A 43 3.46 -3.80 8.25
CA GLN A 43 4.56 -4.40 7.49
C GLN A 43 5.95 -3.93 7.95
N LEU A 44 6.10 -2.68 8.40
CA LEU A 44 7.33 -2.19 9.01
C LEU A 44 7.65 -2.95 10.30
N GLU A 45 6.66 -3.19 11.15
CA GLU A 45 6.79 -3.99 12.37
C GLU A 45 7.11 -5.44 12.06
N ALA A 46 6.44 -6.05 11.08
CA ALA A 46 6.72 -7.39 10.61
C ALA A 46 8.15 -7.53 10.06
N GLN A 47 8.64 -6.55 9.29
CA GLN A 47 10.03 -6.53 8.82
C GLN A 47 11.03 -6.40 9.97
N ALA A 48 10.73 -5.59 10.98
CA ALA A 48 11.58 -5.46 12.17
C ALA A 48 11.67 -6.80 12.91
N ALA A 49 10.52 -7.45 13.11
CA ALA A 49 10.42 -8.72 13.81
C ALA A 49 11.07 -9.88 13.03
N ALA A 50 10.99 -9.86 11.69
CA ALA A 50 11.58 -10.85 10.80
C ALA A 50 13.06 -10.60 10.48
N ALA A 51 13.65 -9.47 10.92
CA ALA A 51 15.05 -9.19 10.72
C ALA A 51 15.91 -10.21 11.49
N THR A 52 16.30 -11.28 10.80
CA THR A 52 17.16 -12.33 11.34
C THR A 52 18.53 -11.72 11.70
N PRO A 53 19.00 -11.89 12.94
CA PRO A 53 20.32 -11.41 13.33
C PRO A 53 21.40 -12.13 12.51
N ALA A 54 22.45 -11.39 12.15
CA ALA A 54 23.52 -11.92 11.31
C ALA A 54 24.16 -13.18 11.94
N PRO A 55 24.53 -14.19 11.13
CA PRO A 55 25.19 -15.39 11.63
C PRO A 55 26.53 -15.00 12.29
N GLY A 56 26.70 -15.39 13.57
CA GLY A 56 27.88 -15.06 14.38
C GLY A 56 27.60 -14.19 15.63
N LEU A 57 26.39 -13.64 15.77
CA LEU A 57 25.98 -12.99 17.02
C LEU A 57 25.53 -14.05 18.05
N LEU A 58 26.30 -14.20 19.12
CA LEU A 58 25.99 -15.07 20.28
C LEU A 58 24.65 -14.71 20.96
N HIS A 59 24.19 -13.47 20.78
CA HIS A 59 22.89 -13.00 21.25
C HIS A 59 22.11 -12.37 20.09
N PRO A 60 21.04 -13.01 19.59
CA PRO A 60 20.21 -12.46 18.53
C PRO A 60 19.57 -11.14 19.01
N GLN A 61 20.06 -10.00 18.52
CA GLN A 61 19.45 -8.71 18.82
C GLN A 61 18.23 -8.52 17.90
N LYS A 62 17.04 -8.49 18.50
CA LYS A 62 15.81 -8.21 17.77
C LYS A 62 15.81 -6.75 17.33
N ALA A 63 15.62 -6.49 16.04
CA ALA A 63 15.29 -5.16 15.58
C ALA A 63 13.86 -4.83 16.03
N SER A 64 13.68 -3.66 16.62
CA SER A 64 12.37 -3.16 17.05
C SER A 64 12.12 -1.80 16.42
N LEU A 65 10.89 -1.59 15.95
CA LEU A 65 10.44 -0.30 15.45
C LEU A 65 10.23 0.65 16.65
N ALA A 66 11.05 1.68 16.75
CA ALA A 66 11.01 2.63 17.86
C ALA A 66 10.12 3.84 17.56
N ARG A 67 10.07 4.28 16.30
CA ARG A 67 9.26 5.42 15.87
C ARG A 67 8.89 5.33 14.41
N VAL A 68 7.72 5.85 14.07
CA VAL A 68 7.27 6.07 12.69
C VAL A 68 6.76 7.50 12.56
N ALA A 69 7.15 8.17 11.49
CA ALA A 69 6.68 9.48 11.07
C ALA A 69 6.28 9.41 9.59
N PHE A 70 5.11 9.96 9.28
CA PHE A 70 4.62 10.02 7.90
C PHE A 70 5.11 11.33 7.25
N LEU A 71 5.71 11.22 6.06
CA LEU A 71 6.31 12.35 5.34
C LEU A 71 5.27 13.16 4.53
N GLY A 72 3.99 12.82 4.65
CA GLY A 72 2.88 13.48 3.97
C GLY A 72 1.61 12.64 3.97
N ASP A 73 0.70 12.98 3.08
CA ASP A 73 -0.54 12.23 2.87
C ASP A 73 -0.34 11.06 1.89
N ALA A 74 -1.22 10.07 1.99
CA ALA A 74 -1.24 8.98 1.03
C ALA A 74 -1.71 9.51 -0.33
N ARG A 75 -1.06 9.07 -1.41
CA ARG A 75 -1.43 9.40 -2.78
C ARG A 75 -1.90 8.15 -3.50
N GLN A 76 -2.99 8.26 -4.23
CA GLN A 76 -3.42 7.19 -5.11
C GLN A 76 -2.47 7.13 -6.31
N ILE A 77 -2.03 5.93 -6.66
CA ILE A 77 -1.14 5.65 -7.79
C ILE A 77 -1.70 4.52 -8.64
N GLU A 78 -1.29 4.46 -9.90
CA GLU A 78 -1.50 3.29 -10.73
C GLU A 78 -0.32 2.32 -10.55
N LEU A 79 -0.63 1.11 -10.11
CA LEU A 79 0.31 0.00 -9.98
C LEU A 79 0.47 -0.70 -11.33
N PRO A 80 1.60 -1.40 -11.56
CA PRO A 80 1.78 -2.20 -12.78
C PRO A 80 0.61 -3.17 -12.97
N GLY A 81 0.07 -3.21 -14.19
CA GLY A 81 -1.13 -3.99 -14.51
C GLY A 81 -2.44 -3.20 -14.42
N GLY A 82 -2.39 -1.87 -14.24
CA GLY A 82 -3.59 -1.01 -14.20
C GLY A 82 -4.37 -1.09 -12.89
N ALA A 83 -3.77 -1.68 -11.85
CA ALA A 83 -4.38 -1.75 -10.53
C ALA A 83 -4.24 -0.41 -9.80
N THR A 84 -5.18 -0.13 -8.90
CA THR A 84 -5.10 1.05 -8.02
C THR A 84 -4.29 0.72 -6.77
N GLY A 85 -3.23 1.48 -6.52
CA GLY A 85 -2.46 1.42 -5.28
C GLY A 85 -2.40 2.76 -4.56
N TYR A 86 -1.73 2.76 -3.42
CA TYR A 86 -1.50 3.94 -2.61
C TYR A 86 -0.05 4.07 -2.22
N GLU A 87 0.48 5.28 -2.31
CA GLU A 87 1.86 5.64 -2.02
C GLU A 87 1.90 6.52 -0.78
N LEU A 88 2.77 6.18 0.19
CA LEU A 88 2.98 6.96 1.41
C LEU A 88 4.47 7.01 1.77
N GLY A 89 5.02 8.21 1.91
CA GLY A 89 6.38 8.40 2.42
C GLY A 89 6.43 8.21 3.93
N ILE A 90 7.40 7.45 4.41
CA ILE A 90 7.55 7.10 5.82
C ILE A 90 9.02 7.26 6.23
N GLU A 91 9.23 7.96 7.33
CA GLU A 91 10.47 7.97 8.08
C GLU A 91 10.28 7.10 9.33
N PHE A 92 11.20 6.20 9.60
CA PHE A 92 11.11 5.28 10.73
C PHE A 92 12.44 5.18 11.44
N VAL A 93 12.38 4.82 12.71
CA VAL A 93 13.55 4.59 13.55
C VAL A 93 13.54 3.15 14.01
N TYR A 94 14.57 2.39 13.66
CA TYR A 94 14.82 1.05 14.21
C TYR A 94 15.83 1.11 15.34
N LYS A 95 15.62 0.28 16.36
CA LYS A 95 16.61 -0.02 17.40
C LYS A 95 16.98 -1.50 17.31
N LEU A 96 18.27 -1.79 17.30
CA LEU A 96 18.79 -3.15 17.48
C LEU A 96 19.31 -3.23 18.92
N GLY A 97 18.59 -3.90 19.81
CA GLY A 97 18.99 -4.04 21.21
C GLY A 97 19.32 -2.70 21.89
N HIS A 98 20.56 -2.57 22.38
CA HIS A 98 21.10 -1.36 23.02
C HIS A 98 21.88 -0.44 22.06
N ASP A 99 21.93 -0.78 20.77
CA ASP A 99 22.64 0.00 19.76
C ASP A 99 21.92 1.32 19.47
N ASP A 100 22.64 2.24 18.83
CA ASP A 100 22.10 3.55 18.48
C ASP A 100 20.90 3.43 17.51
N PRO A 101 19.85 4.22 17.72
CA PRO A 101 18.68 4.22 16.85
C PRO A 101 19.06 4.61 15.42
N ARG A 102 18.73 3.75 14.45
CA ARG A 102 18.93 4.02 13.03
C ARG A 102 17.66 4.57 12.41
N THR A 103 17.75 5.78 11.89
CA THR A 103 16.66 6.39 11.13
C THR A 103 16.75 5.97 9.67
N GLY A 104 15.64 5.53 9.08
CA GLY A 104 15.50 5.18 7.68
C GLY A 104 14.31 5.89 7.05
N LYS A 105 14.37 6.09 5.74
CA LYS A 105 13.26 6.64 4.94
C LYS A 105 12.90 5.66 3.84
N LYS A 106 11.62 5.33 3.73
CA LYS A 106 11.09 4.49 2.67
C LYS A 106 9.76 5.04 2.20
N LEU A 107 9.46 4.72 0.96
CA LEU A 107 8.17 4.89 0.37
C LEU A 107 7.44 3.55 0.43
N CYS A 108 6.28 3.55 1.08
CA CYS A 108 5.36 2.43 1.12
C CYS A 108 4.41 2.53 -0.06
N ARG A 109 4.33 1.49 -0.89
CA ARG A 109 3.31 1.33 -1.92
C ARG A 109 2.44 0.16 -1.56
N ILE A 110 1.19 0.41 -1.22
CA ILE A 110 0.26 -0.63 -0.78
C ILE A 110 -0.87 -0.79 -1.79
N ASN A 111 -1.16 -2.05 -2.15
CA ASN A 111 -2.42 -2.40 -2.79
C ASN A 111 -3.41 -2.81 -1.71
N LEU A 112 -4.46 -2.03 -1.46
CA LEU A 112 -5.46 -2.38 -0.44
C LEU A 112 -6.36 -3.57 -0.85
N VAL A 113 -6.36 -3.96 -2.13
CA VAL A 113 -7.17 -5.08 -2.63
C VAL A 113 -6.59 -6.42 -2.19
N ASP A 114 -5.28 -6.60 -2.36
CA ASP A 114 -4.56 -7.84 -2.00
C ASP A 114 -3.66 -7.68 -0.75
N SER A 115 -3.62 -6.48 -0.17
CA SER A 115 -2.78 -6.11 0.99
C SER A 115 -1.27 -6.29 0.78
N SER A 116 -0.80 -6.34 -0.47
CA SER A 116 0.63 -6.31 -0.78
C SER A 116 1.22 -4.93 -0.50
N VAL A 117 2.45 -4.93 0.04
CA VAL A 117 3.23 -3.73 0.27
C VAL A 117 4.58 -3.87 -0.43
N GLU A 118 4.85 -2.94 -1.34
CA GLU A 118 6.13 -2.75 -1.97
C GLU A 118 6.89 -1.59 -1.32
N TRP A 119 8.17 -1.80 -1.05
CA TRP A 119 9.03 -0.81 -0.42
C TRP A 119 10.03 -0.24 -1.41
N LYS A 120 10.05 1.09 -1.52
CA LYS A 120 11.08 1.80 -2.29
C LYS A 120 11.90 2.70 -1.37
N SER A 121 13.21 2.53 -1.37
CA SER A 121 14.09 3.39 -0.57
C SER A 121 14.02 4.83 -1.06
N LEU A 122 13.85 5.77 -0.14
CA LEU A 122 13.98 7.20 -0.43
C LEU A 122 15.46 7.55 -0.19
N LYS A 123 16.16 7.96 -1.25
CA LYS A 123 17.54 8.46 -1.18
C LYS A 123 17.57 9.85 -0.54
#